data_AF-A0A958ZZ38-F1
#
_entry.id   AF-A0A958ZZ38-F1
#
_cell.length_a   1.000
_cell.length_b   1.000
_cell.length_c   1.000
_cell.angle_alpha   90.00
_cell.angle_beta   90.00
_cell.angle_gamma   90.00
#
_symmetry.space_group_name_H-M   'P 1'
#
loop_
_entity.id
_entity.type
_entity.pdbx_description
1 polymer ?
#
loop_
_entity_poly.entity_id
_entity_poly.type
_entity_poly.pdbx_seq_one_letter_code
_entity_poly.pdbx_strand_id
1 'polypeptide(L)'
;MRKTVYLAIVLFVVWCVACSIWYLFSVKGLTTDPATFNGTSNAIAIIEILFMTLGAFLIGFLAAYYLQEGALKKWRSAFFSAEHEKKDLQYTARALAMEKQSLLNEKSYLELQYKSELAARAQHNQQLEAKAGQTARELEEQKEREAQLRGELDELRPKAEQLGAEVSHLRFKVKQLEYENQSKSELRVPKEDEISDLTQIQGIGPAISRKLYAMGIYSFKQISQFDKNMIDQVGKALKYFPDRILRDDWVGQARKLSR
;
A
#
# COMPACT_ATOMS: atom_id res chain seq x y z
N MET A 1 -8.47 53.40 63.92
CA MET A 1 -9.40 52.97 65.00
C MET A 1 -8.71 52.72 66.34
N ARG A 2 -7.63 51.95 66.45
CA ARG A 2 -7.03 51.62 67.77
C ARG A 2 -6.54 52.85 68.56
N LYS A 3 -5.81 53.78 67.94
CA LYS A 3 -5.27 54.98 68.63
C LYS A 3 -6.34 55.92 69.19
N THR A 4 -7.42 56.16 68.44
CA THR A 4 -8.55 56.99 68.88
C THR A 4 -9.33 56.36 70.02
N VAL A 5 -9.47 55.04 70.03
CA VAL A 5 -10.10 54.30 71.15
C VAL A 5 -9.24 54.38 72.41
N TYR A 6 -7.92 54.18 72.31
CA TYR A 6 -7.03 54.31 73.48
C TYR A 6 -7.00 55.75 74.02
N LEU A 7 -6.99 56.76 73.15
CA LEU A 7 -7.08 58.15 73.56
C LEU A 7 -8.40 58.45 74.30
N ALA A 8 -9.53 57.94 73.79
CA ALA A 8 -10.83 58.10 74.46
C ALA A 8 -10.86 57.42 75.84
N ILE A 9 -10.26 56.23 75.97
CA ILE A 9 -10.15 55.54 77.27
C ILE A 9 -9.27 56.34 78.24
N VAL A 10 -8.13 56.86 77.80
CA VAL A 10 -7.24 57.68 78.65
C VAL A 10 -7.95 58.97 79.08
N LEU A 11 -8.60 59.67 78.16
CA LEU A 11 -9.37 60.88 78.48
C LEU A 11 -10.52 60.59 79.44
N PHE A 12 -11.20 59.45 79.28
CA PHE A 12 -12.27 59.02 80.18
C PHE A 12 -11.75 58.69 81.58
N VAL A 13 -10.64 57.98 81.70
CA VAL A 13 -10.01 57.68 83.00
C VAL A 13 -9.57 58.96 83.69
N VAL A 14 -8.93 59.89 82.96
CA VAL A 14 -8.55 61.20 83.49
C VAL A 14 -9.78 61.99 83.95
N TRP A 15 -10.87 61.96 83.19
CA TRP A 15 -12.13 62.60 83.55
C TRP A 15 -12.75 61.98 84.81
N CYS A 16 -12.79 60.64 84.92
CA CYS A 16 -13.28 59.96 86.11
C CYS A 16 -12.45 60.31 87.36
N VAL A 17 -11.13 60.37 87.24
CA VAL A 17 -10.24 60.79 88.34
C VAL A 17 -10.48 62.25 88.70
N ALA A 18 -10.61 63.14 87.72
CA ALA A 18 -10.91 64.56 87.97
C ALA A 18 -12.27 64.75 88.66
N CYS A 19 -13.31 64.05 88.23
CA CYS A 19 -14.62 64.07 88.87
C CYS A 19 -14.58 63.48 90.29
N SER A 20 -13.81 62.40 90.51
CA SER A 20 -13.64 61.80 91.84
C SER A 20 -12.93 62.75 92.81
N ILE A 21 -11.86 63.42 92.35
CA ILE A 21 -11.15 64.45 93.12
C ILE A 21 -12.09 65.62 93.41
N TRP A 22 -12.78 66.15 92.40
CA TRP A 22 -13.72 67.26 92.58
C TRP A 22 -14.84 66.92 93.56
N TYR A 23 -15.40 65.71 93.49
CA TYR A 23 -16.45 65.27 94.41
C TYR A 23 -15.95 65.17 95.86
N LEU A 24 -14.75 64.61 96.08
CA LEU A 24 -14.14 64.49 97.41
C LEU A 24 -13.90 65.86 98.07
N PHE A 25 -13.40 66.84 97.31
CA PHE A 25 -13.04 68.15 97.84
C PHE A 25 -14.19 69.17 97.85
N SER A 26 -15.05 69.16 96.82
CA SER A 26 -16.02 70.24 96.58
C SER A 26 -17.43 69.94 97.11
N VAL A 27 -17.83 68.66 97.21
CA VAL A 27 -19.17 68.29 97.66
C VAL A 27 -19.19 67.84 99.12
N LYS A 28 -18.20 67.07 99.57
CA LYS A 28 -18.19 66.50 100.94
C LYS A 28 -17.20 67.12 101.92
N GLY A 29 -16.20 67.90 101.46
CA GLY A 29 -15.30 68.64 102.36
C GLY A 29 -14.56 67.74 103.37
N LEU A 30 -14.06 66.58 102.92
CA LEU A 30 -13.35 65.63 103.78
C LEU A 30 -12.03 66.24 104.29
N THR A 31 -11.98 66.54 105.59
CA THR A 31 -10.74 66.94 106.26
C THR A 31 -9.84 65.72 106.45
N THR A 32 -8.57 65.82 106.05
CA THR A 32 -7.56 64.75 106.22
C THR A 32 -7.00 64.69 107.65
N ASP A 33 -7.63 65.39 108.60
CA ASP A 33 -7.20 65.45 110.00
C ASP A 33 -7.71 64.21 110.75
N PRO A 34 -6.82 63.35 111.29
CA PRO A 34 -7.21 62.13 111.99
C PRO A 34 -8.06 62.37 113.24
N ALA A 35 -8.10 63.60 113.78
CA ALA A 35 -8.92 63.95 114.94
C ALA A 35 -10.43 64.09 114.67
N THR A 36 -10.87 64.26 113.41
CA THR A 36 -12.30 64.48 113.05
C THR A 36 -12.89 63.34 112.21
N PHE A 37 -12.24 62.18 112.19
CA PHE A 37 -12.59 61.06 111.32
C PHE A 37 -13.89 60.35 111.74
N ASN A 38 -14.96 60.50 110.95
CA ASN A 38 -16.22 59.76 111.14
C ASN A 38 -16.31 58.56 110.16
N GLY A 39 -16.23 57.34 110.69
CA GLY A 39 -16.14 56.11 109.89
C GLY A 39 -17.37 55.80 109.02
N THR A 40 -18.56 56.19 109.45
CA THR A 40 -19.81 55.87 108.74
C THR A 40 -20.02 56.74 107.49
N SER A 41 -19.79 58.04 107.59
CA SER A 41 -19.88 58.98 106.46
C SER A 41 -18.84 58.68 105.38
N ASN A 42 -17.63 58.29 105.79
CA ASN A 42 -16.52 57.98 104.88
C ASN A 42 -16.77 56.65 104.15
N ALA A 43 -17.31 55.63 104.84
CA ALA A 43 -17.67 54.36 104.21
C ALA A 43 -18.77 54.52 103.15
N ILE A 44 -19.81 55.34 103.42
CA ILE A 44 -20.86 55.64 102.44
C ILE A 44 -20.27 56.32 101.20
N ALA A 45 -19.34 57.27 101.37
CA ALA A 45 -18.68 57.94 100.25
C ALA A 45 -17.83 56.98 99.40
N ILE A 46 -17.11 56.04 100.01
CA ILE A 46 -16.34 55.03 99.28
C ILE A 46 -17.27 54.12 98.47
N ILE A 47 -18.38 53.68 99.05
CA ILE A 47 -19.37 52.85 98.36
C ILE A 47 -19.97 53.60 97.16
N GLU A 48 -20.30 54.88 97.32
CA GLU A 48 -20.86 55.72 96.25
C GLU A 48 -19.86 55.91 95.09
N ILE A 49 -18.57 56.13 95.39
CA ILE A 49 -17.51 56.22 94.38
C ILE A 49 -17.32 54.88 93.67
N LEU A 50 -17.37 53.76 94.40
CA LEU A 50 -17.29 52.42 93.82
C LEU A 50 -18.46 52.14 92.87
N PHE A 51 -19.68 52.57 93.22
CA PHE A 51 -20.83 52.43 92.33
C PHE A 51 -20.71 53.29 91.06
N MET A 52 -20.27 54.54 91.19
CA MET A 52 -20.09 55.44 90.04
C MET A 52 -18.98 54.96 89.11
N THR A 53 -17.86 54.48 89.67
CA THR A 53 -16.74 53.93 88.88
C THR A 53 -17.10 52.62 88.19
N LEU A 54 -17.86 51.74 88.86
CA LEU A 54 -18.39 50.52 88.26
C LEU A 54 -19.36 50.83 87.11
N GLY A 55 -20.28 51.79 87.30
CA GLY A 55 -21.21 52.23 86.26
C GLY A 55 -20.48 52.81 85.04
N ALA A 56 -19.50 53.67 85.26
CA ALA A 56 -18.64 54.23 84.23
C ALA A 56 -17.87 53.15 83.45
N PHE A 57 -17.31 52.17 84.15
CA PHE A 57 -16.63 51.03 83.53
C PHE A 57 -17.56 50.19 82.66
N LEU A 58 -18.76 49.86 83.15
CA LEU A 58 -19.74 49.07 82.41
C LEU A 58 -20.24 49.80 81.15
N ILE A 59 -20.50 51.10 81.23
CA ILE A 59 -20.90 51.92 80.07
C ILE A 59 -19.77 51.98 79.03
N GLY A 60 -18.52 52.18 79.48
CA GLY A 60 -17.35 52.17 78.61
C GLY A 60 -17.13 50.82 77.93
N PHE A 61 -17.30 49.71 78.67
CA PHE A 61 -17.21 48.36 78.14
C PHE A 61 -18.30 48.08 77.09
N LEU A 62 -19.55 48.46 77.36
CA LEU A 62 -20.67 48.30 76.43
C LEU A 62 -20.46 49.12 75.15
N ALA A 63 -20.00 50.37 75.26
CA ALA A 63 -19.68 51.21 74.11
C ALA A 63 -18.54 50.60 73.27
N ALA A 64 -17.48 50.09 73.92
CA ALA A 64 -16.37 49.43 73.23
C ALA A 64 -16.81 48.13 72.54
N TYR A 65 -17.62 47.32 73.22
CA TYR A 65 -18.19 46.09 72.68
C TYR A 65 -19.06 46.39 71.44
N TYR A 66 -19.94 47.38 71.53
CA TYR A 66 -20.81 47.79 70.43
C TYR A 66 -20.03 48.31 69.21
N LEU A 67 -18.98 49.11 69.44
CA LEU A 67 -18.09 49.57 68.37
C LEU A 67 -17.29 48.43 67.71
N GLN A 68 -16.92 47.42 68.49
CA GLN A 68 -16.19 46.26 67.98
C GLN A 68 -17.08 45.30 67.18
N GLU A 69 -18.35 45.12 67.54
CA GLU A 69 -19.26 44.23 66.81
C GLU A 69 -19.36 44.60 65.31
N GLY A 70 -19.40 45.89 64.98
CA GLY A 70 -19.44 46.35 63.60
C GLY A 70 -18.17 46.01 62.81
N ALA A 71 -17.00 46.14 63.44
CA ALA A 71 -15.71 45.80 62.83
C ALA A 71 -15.54 44.27 62.67
N LEU A 72 -15.96 43.51 63.68
CA LEU A 72 -15.97 42.03 63.67
C LEU A 72 -16.87 41.48 62.56
N LYS A 73 -18.07 42.04 62.38
CA LYS A 73 -18.99 41.63 61.30
C LYS A 73 -18.36 41.84 59.91
N LYS A 74 -17.77 43.01 59.64
CA LYS A 74 -17.08 43.30 58.38
C LYS A 74 -15.88 42.38 58.14
N TRP A 75 -15.08 42.16 59.18
CA TRP A 75 -13.91 41.28 59.09
C TRP A 75 -14.33 39.83 58.85
N ARG A 76 -15.39 39.37 59.53
CA ARG A 76 -15.94 38.02 59.36
C ARG A 76 -16.52 37.82 57.96
N SER A 77 -17.27 38.78 57.42
CA SER A 77 -17.77 38.69 56.05
C SER A 77 -16.64 38.72 55.03
N ALA A 78 -15.63 39.58 55.22
CA ALA A 78 -14.46 39.66 54.35
C ALA A 78 -13.59 38.39 54.41
N PHE A 79 -13.48 37.78 55.59
CA PHE A 79 -12.78 36.52 55.78
C PHE A 79 -13.49 35.38 55.05
N PHE A 80 -14.82 35.27 55.21
CA PHE A 80 -15.59 34.24 54.51
C PHE A 80 -15.59 34.44 53.00
N SER A 81 -15.66 35.68 52.50
CA SER A 81 -15.56 35.94 51.06
C SER A 81 -14.18 35.56 50.52
N ALA A 82 -13.10 35.91 51.22
CA ALA A 82 -11.75 35.56 50.82
C ALA A 82 -11.50 34.04 50.85
N GLU A 83 -12.04 33.35 51.85
CA GLU A 83 -11.91 31.88 51.95
C GLU A 83 -12.73 31.18 50.85
N HIS A 84 -13.89 31.71 50.49
CA HIS A 84 -14.68 31.21 49.36
C HIS A 84 -13.95 31.41 48.03
N GLU A 85 -13.45 32.63 47.78
CA GLU A 85 -12.70 32.96 46.57
C GLU A 85 -11.45 32.07 46.43
N LYS A 86 -10.71 31.86 47.54
CA LYS A 86 -9.57 30.94 47.56
C LYS A 86 -9.97 29.52 47.19
N LYS A 87 -11.09 29.02 47.72
CA LYS A 87 -11.58 27.67 47.36
C LYS A 87 -11.94 27.60 45.89
N ASP A 88 -12.67 28.57 45.37
CA ASP A 88 -13.04 28.63 43.95
C ASP A 88 -11.80 28.65 43.05
N LEU A 89 -10.80 29.46 43.40
CA LEU A 89 -9.50 29.49 42.70
C LEU A 89 -8.77 28.15 42.77
N GLN A 90 -8.83 27.44 43.89
CA GLN A 90 -8.25 26.10 44.00
C GLN A 90 -8.97 25.08 43.13
N TYR A 91 -10.30 25.15 43.04
CA TYR A 91 -11.08 24.28 42.16
C TYR A 91 -10.77 24.56 40.69
N THR A 92 -10.73 25.82 40.27
CA THR A 92 -10.40 26.18 38.88
C THR A 92 -8.95 25.81 38.54
N ALA A 93 -7.99 26.04 39.44
CA ALA A 93 -6.61 25.63 39.25
C ALA A 93 -6.47 24.10 39.10
N ARG A 94 -7.22 23.32 39.88
CA ARG A 94 -7.25 21.85 39.75
C ARG A 94 -7.88 21.40 38.43
N ALA A 95 -9.01 22.00 38.04
CA ALA A 95 -9.66 21.70 36.77
C ALA A 95 -8.72 21.99 35.58
N LEU A 96 -8.07 23.16 35.59
CA LEU A 96 -7.10 23.54 34.56
C LEU A 96 -5.88 22.62 34.55
N ALA A 97 -5.41 22.17 35.73
CA ALA A 97 -4.32 21.19 35.81
C ALA A 97 -4.70 19.84 35.20
N MET A 98 -5.94 19.38 35.41
CA MET A 98 -6.46 18.16 34.80
C MET A 98 -6.56 18.30 33.27
N GLU A 99 -7.10 19.41 32.78
CA GLU A 99 -7.19 19.71 31.34
C GLU A 99 -5.81 19.79 30.69
N LYS A 100 -4.86 20.46 31.34
CA LYS A 100 -3.46 20.49 30.88
C LYS A 100 -2.89 19.08 30.78
N GLN A 101 -3.18 18.21 31.74
CA GLN A 101 -2.69 16.84 31.72
C GLN A 101 -3.33 16.02 30.60
N SER A 102 -4.63 16.18 30.33
CA SER A 102 -5.28 15.50 29.20
C SER A 102 -4.71 15.96 27.86
N LEU A 103 -4.48 17.27 27.69
CA LEU A 103 -3.84 17.80 26.48
C LEU A 103 -2.40 17.31 26.30
N LEU A 104 -1.64 17.16 27.39
CA LEU A 104 -0.29 16.57 27.34
C LEU A 104 -0.33 15.11 26.91
N ASN A 105 -1.28 14.33 27.43
CA ASN A 105 -1.46 12.94 27.03
C ASN A 105 -1.87 12.82 25.55
N GLU A 106 -2.79 13.66 25.09
CA GLU A 106 -3.20 13.75 23.69
C GLU A 106 -2.03 14.13 22.79
N LYS A 107 -1.27 15.16 23.16
CA LYS A 107 -0.06 15.57 22.44
C LYS A 107 0.95 14.42 22.35
N SER A 108 1.19 13.71 23.47
CA SER A 108 2.10 12.56 23.49
C SER A 108 1.63 11.44 22.58
N TYR A 109 0.32 11.21 22.52
CA TYR A 109 -0.28 10.21 21.62
C TYR A 109 -0.10 10.60 20.15
N LEU A 110 -0.38 11.86 19.80
CA LEU A 110 -0.20 12.39 18.45
C LEU A 110 1.27 12.37 18.01
N GLU A 111 2.21 12.72 18.90
CA GLU A 111 3.64 12.63 18.61
C GLU A 111 4.08 11.20 18.31
N LEU A 112 3.54 10.21 19.04
CA LEU A 112 3.81 8.80 18.80
C LEU A 112 3.24 8.35 17.45
N GLN A 113 2.00 8.73 17.15
CA GLN A 113 1.37 8.45 15.86
C GLN A 113 2.19 9.03 14.71
N TYR A 114 2.55 10.32 14.78
CA TYR A 114 3.34 10.98 13.75
C TYR A 114 4.69 10.31 13.54
N LYS A 115 5.40 9.96 14.61
CA LYS A 115 6.67 9.22 14.51
C LYS A 115 6.50 7.85 13.86
N SER A 116 5.43 7.14 14.21
CA SER A 116 5.15 5.82 13.62
C SER A 116 4.83 5.92 12.12
N GLU A 117 4.09 6.94 11.72
CA GLU A 117 3.74 7.19 10.32
C GLU A 117 4.99 7.60 9.52
N LEU A 118 5.84 8.46 10.09
CA LEU A 118 7.11 8.84 9.48
C LEU A 118 8.01 7.63 9.26
N ALA A 119 8.10 6.73 10.25
CA ALA A 119 8.86 5.49 10.14
C ALA A 119 8.29 4.56 9.04
N ALA A 120 6.96 4.41 8.98
CA ALA A 120 6.30 3.63 7.94
C ALA A 120 6.54 4.20 6.53
N ARG A 121 6.45 5.53 6.38
CA ARG A 121 6.77 6.23 5.13
C ARG A 121 8.24 6.05 4.73
N ALA A 122 9.16 6.13 5.68
CA ALA A 122 10.58 5.90 5.43
C ALA A 122 10.86 4.47 4.95
N GLN A 123 10.25 3.47 5.60
CA GLN A 123 10.34 2.06 5.16
C GLN A 123 9.75 1.86 3.77
N HIS A 124 8.60 2.47 3.49
CA HIS A 124 7.98 2.39 2.16
C HIS A 124 8.88 3.00 1.08
N ASN A 125 9.48 4.16 1.34
CA ASN A 125 10.42 4.78 0.41
C ASN A 125 11.66 3.92 0.17
N GLN A 126 12.23 3.32 1.21
CA GLN A 126 13.34 2.37 1.07
C GLN A 126 12.95 1.15 0.21
N GLN A 127 11.73 0.64 0.37
CA GLN A 127 11.22 -0.44 -0.48
C GLN A 127 11.06 -0.01 -1.94
N LEU A 128 10.59 1.22 -2.18
CA LEU A 128 10.48 1.77 -3.54
C LEU A 128 11.86 1.93 -4.18
N GLU A 129 12.84 2.43 -3.44
CA GLU A 129 14.23 2.55 -3.91
C GLU A 129 14.83 1.17 -4.23
N ALA A 130 14.60 0.18 -3.37
CA ALA A 130 15.06 -1.20 -3.60
C ALA A 130 14.41 -1.81 -4.85
N LYS A 131 13.09 -1.62 -5.03
CA LYS A 131 12.37 -2.06 -6.23
C LYS A 131 12.87 -1.34 -7.48
N ALA A 132 13.05 -0.02 -7.42
CA ALA A 132 13.60 0.74 -8.53
C ALA A 132 15.00 0.26 -8.92
N GLY A 133 15.84 -0.08 -7.94
CA GLY A 133 17.15 -0.69 -8.17
C GLY A 133 17.08 -2.08 -8.80
N GLN A 134 16.12 -2.92 -8.39
CA GLN A 134 15.88 -4.23 -9.02
C GLN A 134 15.40 -4.08 -10.46
N THR A 135 14.39 -3.26 -10.71
CA THR A 135 13.88 -3.01 -12.06
C THR A 135 14.95 -2.42 -12.98
N ALA A 136 15.83 -1.56 -12.46
CA ALA A 136 16.95 -1.04 -13.23
C ALA A 136 17.94 -2.15 -13.63
N ARG A 137 18.24 -3.10 -12.74
CA ARG A 137 19.09 -4.26 -13.06
C ARG A 137 18.43 -5.19 -14.07
N GLU A 138 17.15 -5.51 -13.88
CA GLU A 138 16.37 -6.33 -14.82
C GLU A 138 16.34 -5.71 -16.22
N LEU A 139 16.21 -4.38 -16.31
CA LEU A 139 16.25 -3.65 -17.56
C LEU A 139 17.61 -3.75 -18.25
N GLU A 140 18.71 -3.60 -17.50
CA GLU A 140 20.06 -3.78 -18.06
C GLU A 140 20.29 -5.22 -18.54
N GLU A 141 19.87 -6.23 -17.75
CA GLU A 141 19.93 -7.63 -18.19
C GLU A 141 19.10 -7.88 -19.46
N GLN A 142 17.93 -7.26 -19.58
CA GLN A 142 17.11 -7.37 -20.79
C GLN A 142 17.78 -6.72 -21.99
N LYS A 143 18.40 -5.55 -21.83
CA LYS A 143 19.15 -4.88 -22.89
C LYS A 143 20.35 -5.72 -23.34
N GLU A 144 21.08 -6.33 -22.39
CA GLU A 144 22.19 -7.22 -22.69
C GLU A 144 21.72 -8.45 -23.47
N ARG A 145 20.62 -9.09 -23.05
CA ARG A 145 20.00 -10.21 -23.79
C ARG A 145 19.54 -9.79 -25.18
N GLU A 146 18.90 -8.63 -25.31
CA GLU A 146 18.46 -8.10 -26.60
C GLU A 146 19.64 -7.85 -27.54
N ALA A 147 20.74 -7.28 -27.01
CA ALA A 147 21.97 -7.08 -27.76
C ALA A 147 22.62 -8.40 -28.20
N GLN A 148 22.62 -9.42 -27.33
CA GLN A 148 23.11 -10.77 -27.65
C GLN A 148 22.27 -11.43 -28.75
N LEU A 149 20.94 -11.45 -28.59
CA LEU A 149 20.00 -11.98 -29.58
C LEU A 149 20.14 -11.29 -30.93
N ARG A 150 20.32 -9.96 -30.92
CA ARG A 150 20.57 -9.19 -32.13
C ARG A 150 21.89 -9.59 -32.79
N GLY A 151 22.95 -9.79 -32.02
CA GLY A 151 24.22 -10.29 -32.52
C GLY A 151 24.13 -11.69 -33.13
N GLU A 152 23.43 -12.63 -32.47
CA GLU A 152 23.16 -13.97 -33.00
C GLU A 152 22.35 -13.91 -34.30
N LEU A 153 21.34 -13.03 -34.36
CA LEU A 153 20.52 -12.83 -35.56
C LEU A 153 21.37 -12.31 -36.72
N ASP A 154 22.26 -11.37 -36.47
CA ASP A 154 23.17 -10.82 -37.48
C ASP A 154 24.19 -11.87 -37.99
N GLU A 155 24.61 -12.82 -37.16
CA GLU A 155 25.48 -13.94 -37.57
C GLU A 155 24.72 -15.03 -38.36
N LEU A 156 23.48 -15.33 -37.96
CA LEU A 156 22.65 -16.34 -38.61
C LEU A 156 22.09 -15.87 -39.95
N ARG A 157 21.86 -14.55 -40.12
CA ARG A 157 21.31 -13.97 -41.34
C ARG A 157 22.10 -14.34 -42.61
N PRO A 158 23.43 -14.16 -42.70
CA PRO A 158 24.18 -14.55 -43.89
C PRO A 158 24.18 -16.06 -44.12
N LYS A 159 24.20 -16.90 -43.07
CA LYS A 159 24.10 -18.36 -43.21
C LYS A 159 22.75 -18.76 -43.80
N ALA A 160 21.67 -18.13 -43.36
CA ALA A 160 20.32 -18.36 -43.89
C ALA A 160 20.21 -17.90 -45.36
N GLU A 161 20.79 -16.75 -45.71
CA GLU A 161 20.85 -16.29 -47.11
C GLU A 161 21.66 -17.24 -47.99
N GLN A 162 22.81 -17.73 -47.51
CA GLN A 162 23.65 -18.70 -48.23
C GLN A 162 22.93 -20.03 -48.44
N LEU A 163 22.35 -20.61 -47.38
CA LEU A 163 21.54 -21.83 -47.48
C LEU A 163 20.34 -21.64 -48.41
N GLY A 164 19.67 -20.49 -48.36
CA GLY A 164 18.57 -20.15 -49.27
C GLY A 164 19.00 -20.06 -50.74
N ALA A 165 20.17 -19.48 -51.00
CA ALA A 165 20.77 -19.44 -52.34
C ALA A 165 21.17 -20.84 -52.82
N GLU A 166 21.75 -21.65 -51.94
CA GLU A 166 22.15 -23.03 -52.24
C GLU A 166 20.94 -23.93 -52.54
N VAL A 167 19.88 -23.84 -51.72
CA VAL A 167 18.62 -24.56 -51.98
C VAL A 167 18.01 -24.12 -53.31
N SER A 168 18.04 -22.83 -53.63
CA SER A 168 17.54 -22.31 -54.91
C SER A 168 18.35 -22.83 -56.09
N HIS A 169 19.68 -22.86 -55.97
CA HIS A 169 20.58 -23.41 -56.97
C HIS A 169 20.38 -24.93 -57.16
N LEU A 170 20.28 -25.69 -56.08
CA LEU A 170 20.00 -27.13 -56.11
C LEU A 170 18.65 -27.42 -56.76
N ARG A 171 17.60 -26.65 -56.42
CA ARG A 171 16.28 -26.76 -57.05
C ARG A 171 16.36 -26.52 -58.56
N PHE A 172 17.11 -25.52 -58.99
CA PHE A 172 17.33 -25.25 -60.41
C PHE A 172 18.05 -26.42 -61.11
N LYS A 173 19.10 -26.96 -60.48
CA LYS A 173 19.87 -28.08 -61.01
C LYS A 173 19.05 -29.37 -61.09
N VAL A 174 18.22 -29.67 -60.09
CA VAL A 174 17.26 -30.78 -60.12
C VAL A 174 16.33 -30.62 -61.32
N LYS A 175 15.76 -29.43 -61.53
CA LYS A 175 14.87 -29.17 -62.66
C LYS A 175 15.56 -29.33 -64.02
N GLN A 176 16.82 -28.94 -64.14
CA GLN A 176 17.61 -29.18 -65.36
C GLN A 176 17.86 -30.67 -65.60
N LEU A 177 18.25 -31.41 -64.56
CA LEU A 177 18.50 -32.84 -64.64
C LEU A 177 17.21 -33.63 -64.95
N GLU A 178 16.06 -33.20 -64.43
CA GLU A 178 14.76 -33.76 -64.79
C GLU A 178 14.47 -33.58 -66.28
N TYR A 179 14.72 -32.38 -66.82
CA TYR A 179 14.57 -32.11 -68.26
C TYR A 179 15.53 -32.94 -69.11
N GLU A 180 16.79 -33.08 -68.69
CA GLU A 180 17.80 -33.89 -69.37
C GLU A 180 17.49 -35.39 -69.31
N ASN A 181 17.01 -35.89 -68.18
CA ASN A 181 16.57 -37.29 -68.07
C ASN A 181 15.31 -37.56 -68.89
N GLN A 182 14.39 -36.61 -68.96
CA GLN A 182 13.19 -36.71 -69.78
C GLN A 182 13.54 -36.74 -71.27
N SER A 183 14.42 -35.86 -71.75
CA SER A 183 14.89 -35.89 -73.13
C SER A 183 15.68 -37.16 -73.47
N LYS A 184 16.52 -37.64 -72.53
CA LYS A 184 17.26 -38.90 -72.69
C LYS A 184 16.37 -40.14 -72.64
N SER A 185 15.25 -40.07 -71.91
CA SER A 185 14.19 -41.09 -71.92
C SER A 185 13.45 -41.11 -73.26
N GLU A 186 13.20 -39.94 -73.86
CA GLU A 186 12.56 -39.80 -75.18
C GLU A 186 13.45 -40.27 -76.34
N LEU A 187 14.78 -40.26 -76.19
CA LEU A 187 15.76 -40.72 -77.19
C LEU A 187 16.13 -42.21 -77.12
N ARG A 188 15.50 -43.01 -76.26
CA ARG A 188 15.82 -44.45 -76.15
C ARG A 188 15.24 -45.23 -77.34
N VAL A 189 15.99 -45.28 -78.44
CA VAL A 189 15.75 -46.22 -79.56
C VAL A 189 16.07 -47.65 -79.05
N PRO A 190 15.20 -48.66 -79.25
CA PRO A 190 15.49 -50.03 -78.88
C PRO A 190 16.71 -50.55 -79.66
N LYS A 191 17.58 -51.33 -79.03
CA LYS A 191 18.65 -52.07 -79.72
C LYS A 191 18.01 -53.03 -80.72
N GLU A 192 18.52 -53.09 -81.95
CA GLU A 192 18.07 -53.97 -83.05
C GLU A 192 17.91 -55.45 -82.59
N ASP A 193 18.73 -55.87 -81.64
CA ASP A 193 18.82 -57.25 -81.13
C ASP A 193 17.61 -57.69 -80.27
N GLU A 194 16.71 -56.77 -79.90
CA GLU A 194 15.51 -57.07 -79.09
C GLU A 194 14.21 -57.15 -79.92
N ILE A 195 14.26 -56.94 -81.24
CA ILE A 195 13.08 -56.99 -82.10
C ILE A 195 12.69 -58.45 -82.38
N SER A 196 11.61 -58.91 -81.76
CA SER A 196 11.07 -60.25 -81.90
C SER A 196 9.96 -60.28 -82.95
N ASP A 197 9.85 -61.35 -83.75
CA ASP A 197 8.72 -61.52 -84.68
C ASP A 197 7.41 -61.82 -83.91
N LEU A 198 6.67 -60.76 -83.60
CA LEU A 198 5.42 -60.84 -82.83
C LEU A 198 4.33 -61.69 -83.48
N THR A 199 4.46 -62.02 -84.77
CA THR A 199 3.48 -62.87 -85.47
C THR A 199 3.52 -64.34 -85.03
N GLN A 200 4.54 -64.74 -84.27
CA GLN A 200 4.62 -66.08 -83.67
C GLN A 200 3.59 -66.31 -82.54
N ILE A 201 3.00 -65.25 -81.99
CA ILE A 201 1.93 -65.36 -81.00
C ILE A 201 0.60 -65.53 -81.72
N GLN A 202 -0.11 -66.61 -81.39
CA GLN A 202 -1.41 -66.91 -81.97
C GLN A 202 -2.40 -65.79 -81.62
N GLY A 203 -3.02 -65.22 -82.66
CA GLY A 203 -3.90 -64.05 -82.54
C GLY A 203 -3.26 -62.74 -82.96
N ILE A 204 -1.92 -62.68 -83.13
CA ILE A 204 -1.19 -61.52 -83.67
C ILE A 204 -0.87 -61.76 -85.15
N GLY A 205 -1.67 -61.17 -86.03
CA GLY A 205 -1.38 -61.15 -87.47
C GLY A 205 -0.43 -60.01 -87.87
N PRO A 206 0.08 -59.97 -89.12
CA PRO A 206 1.01 -58.93 -89.60
C PRO A 206 0.50 -57.49 -89.45
N ALA A 207 -0.82 -57.28 -89.50
CA ALA A 207 -1.41 -55.96 -89.28
C ALA A 207 -1.41 -55.53 -87.81
N ILE A 208 -1.51 -56.49 -86.89
CA ILE A 208 -1.47 -56.24 -85.44
C ILE A 208 -0.01 -56.05 -85.00
N SER A 209 0.93 -56.86 -85.50
CA SER A 209 2.35 -56.70 -85.18
C SER A 209 2.88 -55.32 -85.61
N ARG A 210 2.54 -54.83 -86.80
CA ARG A 210 2.90 -53.46 -87.23
C ARG A 210 2.35 -52.37 -86.32
N LYS A 211 1.14 -52.54 -85.79
CA LYS A 211 0.57 -51.59 -84.83
C LYS A 211 1.30 -51.66 -83.49
N LEU A 212 1.63 -52.87 -83.01
CA LEU A 212 2.42 -53.06 -81.80
C LEU A 212 3.81 -52.40 -81.93
N TYR A 213 4.48 -52.59 -83.06
CA TYR A 213 5.74 -51.90 -83.38
C TYR A 213 5.58 -50.37 -83.42
N ALA A 214 4.51 -49.86 -84.03
CA ALA A 214 4.22 -48.42 -84.04
C ALA A 214 3.93 -47.86 -82.63
N MET A 215 3.49 -48.71 -81.69
CA MET A 215 3.25 -48.36 -80.28
C MET A 215 4.48 -48.55 -79.39
N GLY A 216 5.65 -48.87 -79.96
CA GLY A 216 6.89 -49.04 -79.20
C GLY A 216 7.09 -50.43 -78.58
N ILE A 217 6.26 -51.41 -78.95
CA ILE A 217 6.33 -52.79 -78.46
C ILE A 217 6.99 -53.64 -79.54
N TYR A 218 8.24 -54.05 -79.29
CA TYR A 218 9.09 -54.73 -80.25
C TYR A 218 9.51 -56.14 -79.83
N SER A 219 9.36 -56.53 -78.56
CA SER A 219 9.86 -57.82 -78.06
C SER A 219 8.80 -58.68 -77.38
N PHE A 220 9.00 -60.01 -77.39
CA PHE A 220 8.17 -60.93 -76.61
C PHE A 220 8.25 -60.62 -75.11
N LYS A 221 9.41 -60.14 -74.62
CA LYS A 221 9.60 -59.78 -73.21
C LYS A 221 8.69 -58.63 -72.77
N GLN A 222 8.44 -57.66 -73.65
CA GLN A 222 7.51 -56.57 -73.36
C GLN A 222 6.07 -57.08 -73.26
N ILE A 223 5.64 -57.93 -74.20
CA ILE A 223 4.29 -58.53 -74.19
C ILE A 223 4.10 -59.45 -72.97
N SER A 224 5.14 -60.20 -72.59
CA SER A 224 5.10 -61.13 -71.46
C SER A 224 4.91 -60.43 -70.11
N GLN A 225 5.23 -59.13 -70.04
CA GLN A 225 5.12 -58.26 -68.88
C GLN A 225 3.85 -57.42 -68.86
N PHE A 226 2.94 -57.56 -69.83
CA PHE A 226 1.69 -56.80 -69.82
C PHE A 226 0.88 -57.07 -68.56
N ASP A 227 0.55 -56.00 -67.85
CA ASP A 227 -0.39 -56.00 -66.74
C ASP A 227 -1.81 -55.69 -67.22
N LYS A 228 -2.80 -55.77 -66.34
CA LYS A 228 -4.21 -55.54 -66.70
C LYS A 228 -4.44 -54.16 -67.33
N ASN A 229 -3.69 -53.14 -66.89
CA ASN A 229 -3.80 -51.78 -67.42
C ASN A 229 -3.21 -51.68 -68.84
N MET A 230 -2.05 -52.29 -69.08
CA MET A 230 -1.41 -52.33 -70.40
C MET A 230 -2.25 -53.13 -71.40
N ILE A 231 -2.86 -54.24 -70.98
CA ILE A 231 -3.77 -55.04 -71.83
C ILE A 231 -4.97 -54.19 -72.28
N ASP A 232 -5.58 -53.42 -71.37
CA ASP A 232 -6.71 -52.54 -71.70
C ASP A 232 -6.28 -51.39 -72.63
N GLN A 233 -5.14 -50.76 -72.38
CA GLN A 233 -4.60 -49.69 -73.22
C GLN A 233 -4.26 -50.17 -74.65
N VAL A 234 -3.54 -51.28 -74.77
CA VAL A 234 -3.20 -51.90 -76.06
C VAL A 234 -4.46 -52.41 -76.76
N GLY A 235 -5.39 -53.01 -76.02
CA GLY A 235 -6.69 -53.45 -76.53
C GLY A 235 -7.51 -52.31 -77.14
N LYS A 236 -7.60 -51.17 -76.44
CA LYS A 236 -8.25 -49.95 -76.94
C LYS A 236 -7.55 -49.40 -78.19
N ALA A 237 -6.22 -49.36 -78.19
CA ALA A 237 -5.43 -48.86 -79.31
C ALA A 237 -5.56 -49.73 -80.58
N LEU A 238 -5.73 -51.05 -80.42
CA LEU A 238 -5.95 -51.98 -81.53
C LEU A 238 -7.38 -51.91 -82.11
N LYS A 239 -8.28 -51.09 -81.52
CA LYS A 239 -9.66 -50.71 -81.93
C LYS A 239 -10.67 -51.84 -82.14
N TYR A 240 -10.24 -53.05 -82.48
CA TYR A 240 -11.16 -54.07 -82.99
C TYR A 240 -11.49 -55.16 -81.98
N PHE A 241 -10.60 -55.58 -81.06
CA PHE A 241 -10.92 -56.63 -80.08
C PHE A 241 -9.98 -56.62 -78.83
N PRO A 242 -10.31 -55.91 -77.73
CA PRO A 242 -9.50 -55.94 -76.51
C PRO A 242 -9.45 -57.33 -75.86
N ASP A 243 -10.55 -58.09 -75.96
CA ASP A 243 -10.66 -59.43 -75.36
C ASP A 243 -9.75 -60.47 -76.00
N ARG A 244 -9.22 -60.24 -77.21
CA ARG A 244 -8.35 -61.21 -77.89
C ARG A 244 -7.00 -61.39 -77.20
N ILE A 245 -6.47 -60.33 -76.58
CA ILE A 245 -5.20 -60.39 -75.86
C ILE A 245 -5.29 -61.39 -74.69
N LEU A 246 -6.45 -61.44 -74.03
CA LEU A 246 -6.76 -62.36 -72.93
C LEU A 246 -7.20 -63.74 -73.45
N ARG A 247 -8.13 -63.78 -74.41
CA ARG A 247 -8.71 -65.02 -74.95
C ARG A 247 -7.66 -65.88 -75.66
N ASP A 248 -6.78 -65.24 -76.44
CA ASP A 248 -5.73 -65.93 -77.17
C ASP A 248 -4.43 -66.00 -76.34
N ASP A 249 -4.46 -65.67 -75.03
CA ASP A 249 -3.32 -65.77 -74.09
C ASP A 249 -1.99 -65.21 -74.64
N TRP A 250 -2.00 -63.97 -75.13
CA TRP A 250 -0.79 -63.38 -75.72
C TRP A 250 0.35 -63.28 -74.71
N VAL A 251 0.03 -62.95 -73.46
CA VAL A 251 1.01 -62.80 -72.37
C VAL A 251 1.65 -64.14 -72.04
N GLY A 252 0.86 -65.21 -71.91
CA GLY A 252 1.37 -66.55 -71.63
C GLY A 252 2.18 -67.14 -72.79
N GLN A 253 1.78 -66.88 -74.04
CA GLN A 253 2.56 -67.25 -75.22
C GLN A 253 3.88 -66.48 -75.32
N ALA A 254 3.83 -65.16 -75.11
CA ALA A 254 5.02 -64.32 -75.10
C ALA A 254 6.04 -64.76 -74.04
N ARG A 255 5.58 -65.17 -72.84
CA ARG A 255 6.45 -65.74 -71.79
C ARG A 255 7.18 -67.01 -72.23
N LYS A 256 6.58 -67.82 -73.09
CA LYS A 256 7.18 -69.05 -73.61
C LYS A 256 8.21 -68.75 -74.70
N LEU A 257 7.96 -67.73 -75.51
CA LEU A 257 8.84 -67.29 -76.60
C LEU A 257 9.97 -66.35 -76.13
N SER A 258 9.82 -65.71 -74.97
CA SER A 258 10.82 -64.80 -74.38
C SER A 258 11.81 -65.49 -73.43
N ARG A 259 11.93 -66.82 -73.48
CA ARG A 259 12.78 -67.62 -72.59
C ARG A 259 14.19 -67.81 -73.13
#